data_AF-A0A376ECY3-F1
#
_entry.id   AF-A0A376ECY3-F1
#
_cell.length_a   1.000
_cell.length_b   1.000
_cell.length_c   1.000
_cell.angle_alpha   90.00
_cell.angle_beta   90.00
_cell.angle_gamma   90.00
#
_symmetry.space_group_name_H-M   'P 1'
#
loop_
_entity.id
_entity.type
_entity.pdbx_description
1 polymer ?
#
loop_
_entity_poly.entity_id
_entity_poly.type
_entity_poly.pdbx_seq_one_letter_code
_entity_poly.pdbx_strand_id
1 'polypeptide(L)'
;MYIETKNGQLTQSLINGKPIVPTQDYYIATSDYLALGGDNMKFFSKGEAISTGIKLRDLFIEYFKKTSEVVPNTDIRLNFIGKK
;
A
#
# COMPACT_ATOMS: atom_id res chain seq x y z
N MET A 1 6.86 1.46 3.94
CA MET A 1 6.17 0.43 4.75
C MET A 1 7.03 -0.81 4.77
N TYR A 2 7.14 -1.49 5.91
CA TYR A 2 7.85 -2.75 6.08
C TYR A 2 6.95 -3.75 6.80
N ILE A 3 6.83 -4.97 6.28
CA ILE A 3 6.10 -6.08 6.90
C ILE A 3 7.04 -7.27 6.98
N GLU A 4 7.18 -7.85 8.17
CA GLU A 4 7.91 -9.10 8.37
C GLU A 4 6.98 -10.17 8.95
N THR A 5 7.09 -11.36 8.39
CA THR A 5 6.45 -12.55 8.95
C THR A 5 7.47 -13.64 9.22
N LYS A 6 7.23 -14.44 10.26
CA LYS A 6 7.99 -15.64 10.57
C LYS A 6 7.03 -16.82 10.68
N ASN A 7 7.23 -17.86 9.87
CA ASN A 7 6.36 -19.04 9.80
C ASN A 7 4.87 -18.67 9.61
N GLY A 8 4.60 -17.66 8.79
CA GLY A 8 3.24 -17.17 8.51
C GLY A 8 2.64 -16.24 9.58
N GLN A 9 3.33 -15.98 10.68
CA GLN A 9 2.88 -15.03 11.71
C GLN A 9 3.51 -13.65 11.50
N LEU A 10 2.72 -12.59 11.62
CA LEU A 10 3.22 -11.21 11.58
C LEU A 10 4.12 -10.95 12.79
N THR A 11 5.32 -10.45 12.53
CA THR A 11 6.33 -10.15 13.57
C THR A 11 6.71 -8.67 13.60
N GLN A 12 6.64 -7.98 12.47
CA GLN A 12 6.92 -6.56 12.40
C GLN A 12 6.03 -5.86 11.36
N SER A 13 5.52 -4.69 11.71
CA SER A 13 4.78 -3.80 10.80
C SER A 13 5.18 -2.35 11.06
N LEU A 14 5.83 -1.73 10.06
CA LEU A 14 6.36 -0.36 10.18
C LEU A 14 5.88 0.54 9.04
N ILE A 15 5.65 1.81 9.37
CA ILE A 15 5.47 2.91 8.41
C ILE A 15 6.62 3.89 8.64
N ASN A 16 7.43 4.14 7.61
CA ASN A 16 8.63 4.99 7.66
C ASN A 16 9.57 4.64 8.82
N GLY A 17 9.81 3.35 9.05
CA GLY A 17 10.68 2.85 10.13
C GLY A 17 10.07 2.87 11.53
N LYS A 18 8.84 3.39 11.70
CA LYS A 18 8.16 3.48 13.00
C LYS A 18 7.06 2.43 13.13
N PRO A 19 6.82 1.86 14.33
CA PRO A 19 5.68 0.99 14.58
C PRO A 19 4.36 1.67 14.23
N ILE A 20 3.39 0.87 13.76
CA ILE A 20 2.03 1.36 13.52
C ILE A 20 1.40 1.74 14.86
N VAL A 21 0.92 2.97 14.96
CA VAL A 21 0.11 3.47 16.09
C VAL A 21 -1.38 3.21 15.78
N PRO A 22 -2.09 2.33 16.52
CA PRO A 22 -3.46 1.93 16.16
C PRO A 22 -4.50 3.05 16.25
N THR A 23 -4.25 4.09 17.04
CA THR A 23 -5.15 5.23 17.25
C THR A 23 -4.88 6.38 16.27
N GLN A 24 -3.91 6.24 15.38
CA GLN A 24 -3.57 7.26 14.39
C GLN A 24 -4.32 6.97 13.08
N ASP A 25 -4.84 8.02 12.46
CA ASP A 25 -5.37 7.95 11.10
C ASP A 25 -4.23 7.92 10.08
N TYR A 26 -4.35 7.04 9.08
CA TYR A 26 -3.41 6.92 7.97
C TYR A 26 -4.14 7.09 6.64
N TYR A 27 -3.52 7.82 5.73
CA TYR A 27 -3.99 7.93 4.35
C TYR A 27 -3.49 6.73 3.53
N ILE A 28 -4.42 6.09 2.82
CA ILE A 28 -4.14 4.96 1.92
C ILE A 28 -4.59 5.36 0.52
N ALA A 29 -3.68 5.26 -0.45
CA ALA A 29 -4.01 5.40 -1.86
C ALA A 29 -4.30 4.00 -2.45
N THR A 30 -5.49 3.80 -3.00
CA THR A 30 -5.91 2.54 -3.63
C THR A 30 -6.93 2.81 -4.74
N SER A 31 -7.30 1.79 -5.51
CA SER A 31 -8.36 1.91 -6.52
C SER A 31 -9.76 1.88 -5.88
N ASP A 32 -10.75 2.45 -6.58
CA ASP A 32 -12.16 2.35 -6.20
C ASP A 32 -12.63 0.89 -6.10
N TYR A 33 -12.18 0.01 -7.00
CA TYR A 33 -12.45 -1.42 -6.94
C TYR A 33 -12.07 -2.05 -5.58
N LEU A 34 -10.85 -1.78 -5.09
CA LEU A 34 -10.39 -2.32 -3.81
C LEU A 34 -11.06 -1.59 -2.63
N ALA A 35 -11.20 -0.27 -2.70
CA ALA A 35 -11.84 0.52 -1.64
C ALA A 35 -13.30 0.10 -1.41
N LEU A 36 -14.02 -0.29 -2.48
CA LEU A 36 -15.39 -0.79 -2.44
C LEU A 36 -15.51 -2.29 -2.10
N GLY A 37 -14.41 -2.94 -1.75
CA GLY A 37 -14.40 -4.31 -1.21
C GLY A 37 -14.13 -5.43 -2.22
N GLY A 38 -13.66 -5.09 -3.44
CA GLY A 38 -13.06 -6.06 -4.36
C GLY A 38 -11.93 -6.86 -3.70
N ASP A 39 -11.63 -8.05 -4.21
CA ASP A 39 -10.63 -8.98 -3.64
C ASP A 39 -10.78 -9.25 -2.12
N ASN A 40 -12.03 -9.25 -1.63
CA ASN A 40 -12.36 -9.40 -0.21
C ASN A 40 -11.79 -8.28 0.69
N MET A 41 -11.44 -7.11 0.14
CA MET A 41 -10.90 -5.98 0.90
C MET A 41 -11.97 -5.14 1.62
N LYS A 42 -13.02 -5.80 2.14
CA LYS A 42 -14.16 -5.15 2.83
C LYS A 42 -13.74 -4.33 4.05
N PHE A 43 -12.53 -4.51 4.56
CA PHE A 43 -12.00 -3.74 5.69
C PHE A 43 -11.82 -2.24 5.38
N PHE A 44 -11.71 -1.84 4.11
CA PHE A 44 -11.64 -0.42 3.74
C PHE A 44 -12.94 0.35 4.00
N SER A 45 -14.09 -0.31 4.11
CA SER A 45 -15.37 0.34 4.40
C SER A 45 -15.45 0.98 5.79
N LYS A 46 -14.46 0.70 6.66
CA LYS A 46 -14.34 1.33 7.98
C LYS A 46 -13.74 2.73 7.94
N GLY A 47 -13.06 3.10 6.85
CA GLY A 47 -12.44 4.41 6.67
C GLY A 47 -13.31 5.38 5.86
N GLU A 48 -12.85 6.63 5.75
CA GLU A 48 -13.44 7.63 4.87
C GLU A 48 -12.81 7.57 3.48
N ALA A 49 -13.64 7.59 2.43
CA ALA A 49 -13.18 7.57 1.04
C ALA A 49 -13.06 8.99 0.48
N ILE A 50 -11.87 9.35 0.00
CA ILE A 50 -11.60 10.61 -0.69
C ILE A 50 -11.39 10.31 -2.17
N SER A 51 -12.37 10.67 -3.01
CA SER A 51 -12.27 10.45 -4.45
C SER A 51 -11.30 11.44 -5.08
N THR A 52 -10.31 10.93 -5.82
CA THR A 52 -9.38 11.76 -6.59
C THR A 52 -9.94 12.13 -7.97
N GLY A 53 -10.93 11.37 -8.47
CA GLY A 53 -11.42 11.47 -9.85
C GLY A 53 -10.41 11.06 -10.93
N ILE A 54 -9.21 10.60 -10.55
CA ILE A 54 -8.12 10.28 -11.47
C ILE A 54 -8.19 8.80 -11.83
N LYS A 55 -8.17 8.49 -13.13
CA LYS A 55 -8.01 7.11 -13.60
C LYS A 55 -6.55 6.69 -13.45
N LEU A 56 -6.31 5.47 -12.94
CA LEU A 56 -4.96 4.93 -12.75
C LEU A 56 -4.12 4.94 -14.05
N ARG A 57 -4.75 4.66 -15.20
CA ARG A 57 -4.10 4.74 -16.52
C ARG A 57 -3.57 6.15 -16.79
N ASP A 58 -4.39 7.16 -16.58
CA ASP A 58 -4.05 8.54 -16.91
C ASP A 58 -2.97 9.04 -15.94
N LEU A 59 -3.02 8.62 -14.66
CA LEU A 59 -1.96 8.86 -13.68
C LEU A 59 -0.60 8.33 -14.18
N PHE A 60 -0.54 7.10 -14.66
CA PHE A 60 0.70 6.51 -15.18
C PHE A 60 1.20 7.22 -16.45
N ILE A 61 0.31 7.52 -17.38
CA ILE A 61 0.67 8.27 -18.61
C ILE A 61 1.30 9.62 -18.24
N GLU A 62 0.67 10.37 -17.34
CA GLU A 62 1.19 11.68 -16.93
C GLU A 62 2.50 11.56 -16.14
N TYR A 63 2.69 10.50 -15.35
CA TYR A 63 3.95 10.23 -14.68
C TYR A 63 5.09 9.99 -15.69
N PHE A 64 4.87 9.11 -16.69
CA PHE A 64 5.90 8.79 -17.70
C PHE A 64 6.18 9.93 -18.67
N LYS A 65 5.19 10.79 -18.97
CA LYS A 65 5.44 12.02 -19.73
C LYS A 65 6.39 12.98 -19.02
N LYS A 66 6.33 13.03 -17.69
CA LYS A 66 7.15 13.93 -16.84
C LYS A 66 8.48 13.32 -16.44
N THR A 67 8.64 12.01 -16.57
CA THR A 67 9.76 11.25 -16.03
C THR A 67 10.46 10.51 -17.17
N SER A 68 11.64 10.98 -17.57
CA SER A 68 12.41 10.40 -18.68
C SER A 68 13.02 9.03 -18.37
N GLU A 69 13.25 8.73 -17.10
CA GLU A 69 13.81 7.45 -16.64
C GLU A 69 13.12 7.00 -15.34
N VAL A 70 12.71 5.74 -15.30
CA VAL A 70 12.09 5.14 -14.11
C VAL A 70 13.17 4.46 -13.29
N VAL A 71 13.54 5.08 -12.17
CA VAL A 71 14.43 4.46 -11.18
C VAL A 71 13.57 3.77 -10.12
N PRO A 72 13.51 2.42 -10.09
CA PRO A 72 12.71 1.71 -9.11
C PRO A 72 13.33 1.80 -7.72
N ASN A 73 12.49 1.93 -6.69
CA ASN A 73 12.95 1.79 -5.31
C ASN A 73 13.31 0.31 -5.04
N THR A 74 14.49 0.07 -4.45
CA THR A 74 15.03 -1.26 -4.13
C THR A 74 14.79 -1.71 -2.68
N ASP A 75 14.05 -0.93 -1.90
CA ASP A 75 13.69 -1.23 -0.51
C ASP A 75 12.97 -2.58 -0.40
N ILE A 76 13.46 -3.45 0.48
CA ILE A 76 12.74 -4.66 0.87
C ILE A 76 11.60 -4.25 1.80
N ARG A 77 10.36 -4.31 1.28
CA ARG A 77 9.14 -3.92 2.02
C ARG A 77 8.40 -5.10 2.63
N LEU A 78 8.63 -6.31 2.13
CA LEU A 78 7.99 -7.55 2.58
C LEU A 78 9.07 -8.60 2.83
N ASN A 79 9.20 -9.05 4.07
CA ASN A 79 10.15 -10.08 4.48
C ASN A 79 9.40 -11.32 5.00
N PHE A 80 9.60 -12.48 4.39
CA PHE A 80 8.92 -13.72 4.74
C PHE A 80 9.94 -14.76 5.19
N ILE A 81 10.06 -14.96 6.50
CA ILE A 81 11.03 -15.86 7.11
C ILE A 81 10.38 -17.23 7.36
N GLY A 82 11.04 -18.31 6.95
CA GLY A 82 10.63 -19.67 7.28
C GLY A 82 9.43 -20.20 6.48
N LYS A 83 8.99 -19.49 5.43
CA LYS A 83 8.21 -20.12 4.36
C LYS A 83 9.19 -20.90 3.46
N LYS A 84 8.95 -22.20 3.30
CA LYS A 84 9.42 -22.93 2.12
C LYS A 84 8.60 -22.51 0.91
#